data_AF-A0A090VI75-F1
#
_entry.id   AF-A0A090VI75-F1
#
_cell.length_a   1.000
_cell.length_b   1.000
_cell.length_c   1.000
_cell.angle_alpha   90.00
_cell.angle_beta   90.00
_cell.angle_gamma   90.00
#
_symmetry.space_group_name_H-M   'P 1'
#
loop_
_entity.id
_entity.type
_entity.pdbx_description
1 polymer ?
#
loop_
_entity_poly.entity_id
_entity_poly.type
_entity_poly.pdbx_seq_one_letter_code
_entity_poly.pdbx_strand_id
1 'polypeptide(L)'
;MKTLLITCLLTLSSLLTINAQNKTSNAGIKFGYNLAAVSFDGETETGQRHAFHAGIYGESFLSDNAALQIEFLYSQQGYELQDNSGTFTQKLDYINVPLLLKIYPSNNFYLEAGPQAGLAISHKEEFDSSFGVFDTTQEFEPNNFDWGMNFGGGFKTNSGVSLGVRYHLGLGDIYDEGSPQNRVWQFSLGFNL
;
A
#
# COMPACT_ATOMS: atom_id res chain seq x y z
N MET A 1 -22.96 0.25 -2.91
CA MET A 1 -21.81 -0.57 -2.49
C MET A 1 -21.74 -1.93 -3.19
N LYS A 2 -22.78 -2.80 -3.11
CA LYS A 2 -22.77 -4.13 -3.75
C LYS A 2 -22.59 -4.10 -5.27
N THR A 3 -23.22 -3.15 -5.96
CA THR A 3 -23.10 -2.95 -7.43
C THR A 3 -21.73 -2.43 -7.86
N LEU A 4 -21.05 -1.63 -7.02
CA LEU A 4 -19.70 -1.12 -7.30
C LEU A 4 -18.67 -2.26 -7.21
N LEU A 5 -18.78 -3.12 -6.19
CA LEU A 5 -17.97 -4.33 -6.02
C LEU A 5 -18.13 -5.31 -7.18
N ILE A 6 -19.37 -5.55 -7.64
CA ILE A 6 -19.64 -6.45 -8.78
C ILE A 6 -19.04 -5.89 -10.08
N THR A 7 -19.12 -4.57 -10.28
CA THR A 7 -18.56 -3.93 -11.49
C THR A 7 -17.02 -3.94 -11.47
N CYS A 8 -16.42 -3.74 -10.30
CA CYS A 8 -14.97 -3.86 -10.11
C CYS A 8 -14.49 -5.30 -10.35
N LEU A 9 -15.26 -6.29 -9.91
CA LEU A 9 -14.95 -7.72 -10.10
C LEU A 9 -15.12 -8.16 -11.56
N LEU A 10 -16.13 -7.66 -12.26
CA LEU A 10 -16.37 -7.93 -13.68
C LEU A 10 -15.31 -7.29 -14.59
N THR A 11 -14.92 -6.05 -14.30
CA THR A 11 -13.85 -5.37 -15.03
C THR A 11 -12.49 -6.04 -14.80
N LEU A 12 -12.19 -6.44 -13.56
CA LEU A 12 -11.00 -7.21 -13.23
C LEU A 12 -10.97 -8.57 -13.96
N SER A 13 -12.11 -9.25 -14.08
CA SER A 13 -12.24 -10.52 -14.83
C SER A 13 -12.00 -10.35 -16.33
N SER A 14 -12.39 -9.21 -16.91
CA SER A 14 -12.19 -8.91 -18.34
C SER A 14 -10.73 -8.60 -18.69
N LEU A 15 -9.91 -8.15 -17.73
CA LEU A 15 -8.48 -7.92 -17.92
C LEU A 15 -7.67 -9.23 -17.91
N LEU A 16 -8.24 -10.32 -17.37
CA LEU A 16 -7.59 -11.64 -17.31
C LEU A 16 -7.59 -12.40 -18.64
N THR A 17 -8.28 -11.90 -19.69
CA THR A 17 -8.35 -12.56 -21.01
C THR A 17 -7.26 -12.13 -21.98
N ILE A 18 -6.30 -11.30 -21.56
CA ILE A 18 -5.12 -10.96 -22.38
C ILE A 18 -4.11 -12.11 -22.30
N ASN A 19 -4.32 -13.14 -23.11
CA ASN A 19 -3.32 -14.16 -23.41
C ASN A 19 -2.61 -13.79 -24.72
N ALA A 20 -1.32 -13.44 -24.63
CA ALA A 20 -0.24 -13.82 -25.56
C ALA A 20 0.91 -12.79 -25.50
N GLN A 21 2.00 -13.11 -24.82
CA GLN A 21 3.37 -12.67 -25.15
C GLN A 21 4.40 -13.43 -24.30
N ASN A 22 5.61 -13.62 -24.84
CA ASN A 22 6.58 -14.69 -24.55
C ASN A 22 7.28 -14.70 -23.17
N LYS A 23 6.67 -14.12 -22.13
CA LYS A 23 7.01 -14.33 -20.73
C LYS A 23 5.71 -14.56 -19.97
N THR A 24 5.54 -15.75 -19.41
CA THR A 24 4.33 -16.17 -18.71
C THR A 24 3.97 -15.16 -17.63
N SER A 25 2.75 -14.63 -17.69
CA SER A 25 2.15 -13.88 -16.59
C SER A 25 2.29 -14.71 -15.31
N ASN A 26 2.70 -14.08 -14.22
CA ASN A 26 2.89 -14.74 -12.93
C ASN A 26 1.88 -14.20 -11.93
N ALA A 27 1.38 -15.04 -11.05
CA ALA A 27 0.68 -14.62 -9.86
C ALA A 27 1.52 -14.95 -8.64
N GLY A 28 1.30 -14.26 -7.53
CA GLY A 28 2.07 -14.49 -6.33
C GLY A 28 1.46 -13.88 -5.10
N ILE A 29 2.08 -14.19 -3.97
CA ILE A 29 1.77 -13.57 -2.68
C ILE A 29 2.86 -12.57 -2.34
N LYS A 30 2.49 -11.47 -1.70
CA LYS A 30 3.40 -10.44 -1.21
C LYS A 30 3.11 -10.16 0.24
N PHE A 31 4.16 -10.04 1.04
CA PHE A 31 4.08 -9.57 2.41
C PHE A 31 5.25 -8.64 2.70
N GLY A 32 5.10 -7.78 3.70
CA GLY A 32 6.13 -6.81 3.98
C GLY A 32 5.83 -5.93 5.17
N TYR A 33 6.74 -4.99 5.33
CA TYR A 33 6.79 -4.05 6.42
C TYR A 33 6.62 -2.63 5.90
N ASN A 34 5.84 -1.84 6.62
CA ASN A 34 5.51 -0.46 6.32
C ASN A 34 6.09 0.47 7.40
N LEU A 35 6.67 1.58 6.95
CA LEU A 35 6.88 2.79 7.77
C LEU A 35 5.90 3.84 7.24
N ALA A 36 4.78 3.99 7.93
CA ALA A 36 3.74 4.95 7.56
C ALA A 36 3.90 6.24 8.35
N ALA A 37 3.75 7.38 7.69
CA ALA A 37 3.66 8.69 8.29
C ALA A 37 2.56 9.48 7.59
N VAL A 38 2.07 10.52 8.25
CA VAL A 38 1.10 11.45 7.67
C VAL A 38 1.73 12.82 7.60
N SER A 39 1.61 13.45 6.44
CA SER A 39 2.09 14.81 6.19
C SER A 39 0.92 15.77 6.23
N PHE A 40 0.97 16.74 7.14
CA PHE A 40 -0.01 17.83 7.24
C PHE A 40 0.54 19.07 6.52
N ASP A 41 -0.25 19.62 5.58
CA ASP A 41 0.09 20.80 4.77
C ASP A 41 1.44 20.71 4.00
N GLY A 42 1.94 19.49 3.74
CA GLY A 42 3.21 19.25 3.04
C GLY A 42 4.49 19.61 3.81
N GLU A 43 4.39 20.33 4.94
CA GLU A 43 5.52 20.88 5.70
C GLU A 43 5.80 20.10 7.00
N THR A 44 4.76 19.51 7.63
CA THR A 44 4.90 18.79 8.91
C THR A 44 4.62 17.30 8.74
N GLU A 45 5.62 16.45 8.94
CA GLU A 45 5.45 14.99 8.98
C GLU A 45 5.30 14.52 10.44
N THR A 46 4.34 13.62 10.67
CA THR A 46 4.16 12.95 11.97
C THR A 46 5.19 11.85 12.22
N GLY A 47 5.20 11.31 13.44
CA GLY A 47 6.03 10.16 13.78
C GLY A 47 5.67 8.93 12.95
N GLN A 48 6.70 8.17 12.57
CA GLN A 48 6.56 6.99 11.75
C GLN A 48 5.95 5.84 12.54
N ARG A 49 4.84 5.29 12.05
CA ARG A 49 4.24 4.06 12.57
C ARG A 49 4.81 2.86 11.84
N HIS A 50 5.31 1.92 12.63
CA HIS A 50 5.71 0.60 12.16
C HIS A 50 4.48 -0.29 11.93
N ALA A 51 4.36 -0.83 10.72
CA ALA A 51 3.17 -1.56 10.29
C ALA A 51 3.52 -2.67 9.29
N PHE A 52 2.53 -3.42 8.83
CA PHE A 52 2.73 -4.51 7.88
C PHE A 52 1.69 -4.48 6.76
N HIS A 53 2.04 -5.11 5.64
CA HIS A 53 1.12 -5.39 4.54
C HIS A 53 1.25 -6.82 4.07
N ALA A 54 0.15 -7.34 3.54
CA ALA A 54 0.10 -8.67 2.94
C ALA A 54 -0.99 -8.73 1.87
N GLY A 55 -0.80 -9.56 0.86
CA GLY A 55 -1.79 -9.77 -0.18
C GLY A 55 -1.27 -10.54 -1.37
N ILE A 56 -1.91 -10.32 -2.51
CA ILE A 56 -1.63 -11.02 -3.76
C ILE A 56 -1.27 -10.03 -4.86
N TYR A 57 -0.54 -10.51 -5.86
CA TYR A 57 -0.29 -9.75 -7.07
C TYR A 57 -0.38 -10.63 -8.31
N GLY A 58 -0.71 -10.00 -9.43
CA GLY A 58 -0.58 -10.55 -10.77
C GLY A 58 0.35 -9.67 -11.59
N GLU A 59 1.35 -10.26 -12.20
CA GLU A 59 2.32 -9.61 -13.09
C GLU A 59 2.15 -10.15 -14.50
N SER A 60 1.95 -9.27 -15.47
CA SER A 60 1.83 -9.61 -16.89
C SER A 60 2.93 -8.90 -17.67
N PHE A 61 3.76 -9.65 -18.40
CA PHE A 61 4.83 -9.08 -19.20
C PHE A 61 4.27 -8.51 -20.51
N LEU A 62 4.47 -7.21 -20.71
CA LEU A 62 4.13 -6.47 -21.94
C LEU A 62 5.25 -6.57 -22.98
N SER A 63 6.48 -6.79 -22.53
CA SER A 63 7.66 -7.00 -23.37
C SER A 63 8.76 -7.69 -22.55
N ASP A 64 9.93 -7.92 -23.16
CA ASP A 64 11.06 -8.53 -22.47
C ASP A 64 11.58 -7.70 -21.29
N ASN A 65 11.37 -6.38 -21.32
CA ASN A 65 11.88 -5.43 -20.33
C ASN A 65 10.78 -4.65 -19.61
N ALA A 66 9.50 -4.93 -19.88
CA ALA A 66 8.39 -4.23 -19.22
C ALA A 66 7.26 -5.20 -18.83
N ALA A 67 6.70 -5.00 -17.64
CA ALA A 67 5.57 -5.74 -17.13
C ALA A 67 4.57 -4.80 -16.45
N LEU A 68 3.30 -5.15 -16.50
CA LEU A 68 2.24 -4.53 -15.72
C LEU A 68 1.95 -5.43 -14.52
N GLN A 69 1.99 -4.86 -13.32
CA GLN A 69 1.68 -5.56 -12.08
C GLN A 69 0.49 -4.92 -11.39
N ILE A 70 -0.56 -5.71 -11.16
CA ILE A 70 -1.71 -5.34 -10.34
C ILE A 70 -1.61 -6.06 -9.01
N GLU A 71 -1.95 -5.39 -7.92
CA GLU A 71 -1.86 -5.95 -6.58
C GLU A 71 -3.16 -5.73 -5.82
N PHE A 72 -3.42 -6.61 -4.86
CA PHE A 72 -4.50 -6.46 -3.89
C PHE A 72 -3.91 -6.74 -2.51
N LEU A 73 -3.75 -5.67 -1.72
CA LEU A 73 -3.00 -5.70 -0.47
C LEU A 73 -3.88 -5.23 0.68
N TYR A 74 -3.90 -5.98 1.77
CA TYR A 74 -4.23 -5.43 3.07
C TYR A 74 -2.99 -4.73 3.62
N SER A 75 -3.11 -3.47 4.02
CA SER A 75 -2.00 -2.63 4.46
C SER A 75 -2.38 -1.84 5.68
N GLN A 76 -1.61 -2.01 6.75
CA GLN A 76 -1.72 -1.19 7.95
C GLN A 76 -0.94 0.11 7.74
N GLN A 77 -1.57 1.24 8.04
CA GLN A 77 -1.06 2.61 7.88
C GLN A 77 -1.48 3.47 9.08
N GLY A 78 -1.11 4.74 9.10
CA GLY A 78 -1.37 5.67 10.19
C GLY A 78 -0.06 6.20 10.79
N TYR A 79 -0.15 6.85 11.95
CA TYR A 79 0.98 7.54 12.56
C TYR A 79 0.97 7.41 14.08
N GLU A 80 2.13 7.67 14.69
CA GLU A 80 2.31 7.69 16.13
C GLU A 80 2.87 9.06 16.55
N LEU A 81 2.32 9.64 17.60
CA LEU A 81 2.81 10.86 18.24
C LEU A 81 3.11 10.56 19.70
N GLN A 82 4.36 10.76 20.10
CA GLN A 82 4.80 10.57 21.47
C GLN A 82 5.11 11.93 22.10
N ASP A 83 4.51 12.19 23.27
CA ASP A 83 4.81 13.34 24.11
C ASP A 83 5.02 12.86 25.56
N ASN A 84 5.53 13.74 26.42
CA ASN A 84 5.82 13.47 27.83
C ASN A 84 4.59 13.01 28.64
N SER A 85 3.37 13.22 28.12
CA SER A 85 2.11 12.84 28.75
C SER A 85 1.54 11.49 28.29
N GLY A 86 2.04 10.90 27.20
CA GLY A 86 1.48 9.69 26.62
C GLY A 86 1.80 9.51 25.13
N THR A 87 1.36 8.38 24.58
CA THR A 87 1.50 8.03 23.16
C THR A 87 0.12 8.03 22.51
N PHE A 88 -0.07 8.87 21.50
CA PHE A 88 -1.24 8.83 20.63
C PHE A 88 -0.90 8.02 19.37
N THR A 89 -1.70 7.00 19.08
CA THR A 89 -1.52 6.14 17.92
C THR A 89 -2.79 6.13 17.08
N GLN A 90 -2.69 6.59 15.84
CA GLN A 90 -3.74 6.40 14.86
C GLN A 90 -3.44 5.15 14.02
N LYS A 91 -4.37 4.20 14.02
CA LYS A 91 -4.29 2.94 13.28
C LYS A 91 -5.35 2.93 12.19
N LEU A 92 -4.90 2.91 10.94
CA LEU A 92 -5.74 2.79 9.77
C LEU A 92 -5.43 1.50 9.03
N ASP A 93 -6.45 0.73 8.73
CA ASP A 93 -6.33 -0.46 7.90
C ASP A 93 -6.92 -0.19 6.53
N TYR A 94 -6.14 -0.43 5.50
CA TYR A 94 -6.52 -0.18 4.11
C TYR A 94 -6.53 -1.46 3.29
N ILE A 95 -7.46 -1.51 2.34
CA ILE A 95 -7.36 -2.37 1.17
C ILE A 95 -6.82 -1.52 0.02
N ASN A 96 -5.57 -1.78 -0.35
CA ASN A 96 -4.86 -1.08 -1.41
C ASN A 96 -4.88 -1.91 -2.69
N VAL A 97 -5.14 -1.24 -3.81
CA VAL A 97 -5.08 -1.78 -5.17
C VAL A 97 -4.08 -0.97 -6.02
N PRO A 98 -2.78 -1.25 -5.91
CA PRO A 98 -1.74 -0.72 -6.79
C PRO A 98 -1.87 -1.24 -8.23
N LEU A 99 -1.65 -0.35 -9.20
CA LEU A 99 -1.41 -0.69 -10.61
C LEU A 99 -0.05 -0.12 -11.03
N LEU A 100 0.91 -1.00 -11.29
CA LEU A 100 2.32 -0.64 -11.41
C LEU A 100 2.88 -1.04 -12.76
N LEU A 101 3.56 -0.11 -13.41
CA LEU A 101 4.45 -0.42 -14.51
C LEU A 101 5.82 -0.79 -13.95
N LYS A 102 6.29 -1.98 -14.27
CA LYS A 102 7.62 -2.49 -13.96
C LYS A 102 8.50 -2.46 -15.18
N ILE A 103 9.66 -1.83 -15.07
CA ILE A 103 10.71 -1.88 -16.08
C ILE A 103 11.86 -2.73 -15.53
N TYR A 104 12.43 -3.58 -16.36
CA TYR A 104 13.52 -4.49 -16.04
C TYR A 104 14.80 -4.08 -16.79
N PRO A 105 15.63 -3.18 -16.22
CA PRO A 105 16.94 -2.84 -16.78
C PRO A 105 17.91 -4.03 -16.81
N SER A 106 17.71 -5.02 -15.93
CA SER A 106 18.44 -6.28 -15.95
C SER A 106 17.50 -7.44 -15.60
N ASN A 107 17.96 -8.68 -15.78
CA ASN A 107 17.14 -9.88 -15.53
C ASN A 107 16.67 -10.01 -14.08
N ASN A 108 17.39 -9.41 -13.14
CA ASN A 108 17.11 -9.56 -11.72
C ASN A 108 16.77 -8.25 -11.01
N PHE A 109 16.77 -7.12 -11.70
CA PHE A 109 16.45 -5.81 -11.12
C PHE A 109 15.28 -5.19 -11.86
N TYR A 110 14.34 -4.63 -11.10
CA TYR A 110 13.20 -3.89 -11.63
C TYR A 110 13.08 -2.53 -10.96
N LEU A 111 12.57 -1.58 -11.72
CA LEU A 111 12.01 -0.32 -11.23
C LEU A 111 10.51 -0.37 -11.41
N GLU A 112 9.76 0.18 -10.47
CA GLU A 112 8.30 0.20 -10.52
C GLU A 112 7.75 1.59 -10.25
N ALA A 113 6.72 1.97 -10.99
CA ALA A 113 5.97 3.18 -10.74
C ALA A 113 4.51 3.02 -11.18
N GLY A 114 3.58 3.66 -10.48
CA GLY A 114 2.19 3.69 -10.92
C GLY A 114 1.20 4.12 -9.85
N PRO A 115 -0.06 4.34 -10.23
CA PRO A 115 -1.08 4.78 -9.28
C PRO A 115 -1.45 3.68 -8.27
N GLN A 116 -1.98 4.11 -7.14
CA GLN A 116 -2.61 3.26 -6.15
C GLN A 116 -3.89 3.92 -5.66
N ALA A 117 -4.93 3.10 -5.52
CA ALA A 117 -6.14 3.44 -4.81
C ALA A 117 -6.21 2.60 -3.54
N GLY A 118 -6.64 3.22 -2.43
CA GLY A 118 -6.77 2.62 -1.12
C GLY A 118 -8.15 2.93 -0.55
N LEU A 119 -8.79 1.93 0.05
CA LEU A 119 -10.04 2.11 0.80
C LEU A 119 -9.77 1.76 2.26
N ALA A 120 -10.00 2.73 3.15
CA ALA A 120 -9.98 2.46 4.58
C ALA A 120 -11.12 1.48 4.92
N ILE A 121 -10.81 0.45 5.69
CA ILE A 121 -11.78 -0.53 6.20
C ILE A 121 -11.84 -0.55 7.73
N SER A 122 -10.84 0.03 8.38
CA SER A 122 -10.84 0.25 9.83
C SER A 122 -10.11 1.54 10.15
N HIS A 123 -10.64 2.28 11.12
CA HIS A 123 -10.02 3.46 11.68
C HIS A 123 -10.15 3.42 13.20
N LYS A 124 -9.02 3.34 13.89
CA LYS A 124 -8.93 3.32 15.34
C LYS A 124 -7.94 4.36 15.83
N GLU A 125 -8.29 5.07 16.88
CA GLU A 125 -7.40 5.97 17.59
C GLU A 125 -7.23 5.47 19.02
N GLU A 126 -5.97 5.30 19.41
CA GLU A 126 -5.58 4.86 20.74
C GLU A 126 -4.77 5.96 21.42
N PHE A 127 -5.14 6.28 22.66
CA PHE A 127 -4.37 7.15 23.53
C PHE A 127 -3.95 6.36 24.75
N ASP A 128 -2.64 6.17 24.90
CA ASP A 128 -2.00 5.50 26.03
C ASP A 128 -1.35 6.58 26.93
N SER A 129 -1.83 6.70 28.17
CA SER A 129 -1.31 7.66 29.12
C SER A 129 -0.11 7.08 29.86
N SER A 130 1.05 7.77 29.83
CA SER A 130 2.26 7.31 30.53
C SER A 130 2.11 7.22 32.06
N PHE A 131 1.05 7.77 32.64
CA PHE A 131 0.75 7.69 34.07
C PHE A 131 -0.30 6.61 34.42
N GLY A 132 -0.77 5.83 33.44
CA GLY A 132 -1.67 4.67 33.64
C GLY A 132 -3.06 5.03 34.19
N VAL A 133 -3.48 6.28 34.03
CA VAL A 133 -4.72 6.79 34.64
C VAL A 133 -5.93 6.62 33.71
N PHE A 134 -5.72 6.68 32.39
CA PHE A 134 -6.77 6.49 31.37
C PHE A 134 -6.16 6.02 30.04
N ASP A 135 -6.52 4.80 29.61
CA ASP A 135 -6.34 4.33 28.23
C ASP A 135 -7.68 4.49 27.52
N THR A 136 -7.68 5.10 26.34
CA THR A 136 -8.90 5.27 25.55
C THR A 136 -8.68 4.80 24.13
N THR A 137 -9.58 3.95 23.66
CA THR A 137 -9.66 3.53 22.26
C THR A 137 -10.98 4.02 21.70
N GLN A 138 -10.92 4.78 20.61
CA GLN A 138 -12.10 5.20 19.85
C GLN A 138 -12.05 4.58 18.45
N GLU A 139 -13.18 4.06 17.99
CA GLU A 139 -13.34 3.56 16.62
C GLU A 139 -14.17 4.57 15.82
N PHE A 140 -13.69 4.92 14.64
CA PHE A 140 -14.35 5.87 13.74
C PHE A 140 -14.81 5.15 12.47
N GLU A 141 -15.78 5.74 11.78
CA GLU A 141 -16.26 5.19 10.51
C GLU A 141 -15.17 5.35 9.43
N PRO A 142 -14.73 4.26 8.78
CA PRO A 142 -13.62 4.28 7.83
C PRO A 142 -14.13 4.77 6.47
N ASN A 143 -14.37 6.06 6.32
CA ASN A 143 -14.91 6.64 5.07
C ASN A 143 -13.85 7.36 4.24
N ASN A 144 -12.58 6.95 4.36
CA ASN A 144 -11.46 7.65 3.73
C ASN A 144 -10.96 6.85 2.52
N PHE A 145 -11.19 7.42 1.34
CA PHE A 145 -10.57 6.98 0.10
C PHE A 145 -9.19 7.62 -0.01
N ASP A 146 -8.14 6.80 -0.08
CA ASP A 146 -6.77 7.24 -0.29
C ASP A 146 -6.38 6.95 -1.73
N TRP A 147 -5.63 7.86 -2.35
CA TRP A 147 -5.07 7.63 -3.67
C TRP A 147 -3.74 8.36 -3.81
N GLY A 148 -2.86 7.78 -4.61
CA GLY A 148 -1.51 8.32 -4.74
C GLY A 148 -0.71 7.64 -5.82
N MET A 149 0.58 7.96 -5.83
CA MET A 149 1.55 7.36 -6.73
C MET A 149 2.59 6.57 -5.95
N ASN A 150 2.91 5.40 -6.47
CA ASN A 150 3.98 4.56 -5.99
C ASN A 150 5.20 4.72 -6.87
N PHE A 151 6.37 4.72 -6.24
CA PHE A 151 7.67 4.66 -6.91
C PHE A 151 8.56 3.70 -6.14
N GLY A 152 9.30 2.86 -6.84
CA GLY A 152 10.13 1.88 -6.16
C GLY A 152 11.02 1.11 -7.09
N GLY A 153 11.67 0.13 -6.51
CA GLY A 153 12.50 -0.80 -7.24
C GLY A 153 12.85 -1.99 -6.37
N GLY A 154 13.39 -3.02 -6.99
CA GLY A 154 13.70 -4.22 -6.27
C GLY A 154 14.45 -5.23 -7.11
N PHE A 155 14.70 -6.37 -6.48
CA PHE A 155 15.33 -7.51 -7.10
C PHE A 155 14.37 -8.68 -7.20
N LYS A 156 14.42 -9.41 -8.31
CA LYS A 156 13.66 -10.63 -8.53
C LYS A 156 14.62 -11.75 -8.91
N THR A 157 14.62 -12.81 -8.12
CA THR A 157 15.45 -13.99 -8.36
C THR A 157 14.80 -14.90 -9.39
N ASN A 158 15.60 -15.73 -10.07
CA ASN A 158 15.10 -16.72 -11.02
C ASN A 158 14.21 -17.80 -10.35
N SER A 159 14.34 -17.95 -9.02
CA SER A 159 13.52 -18.85 -8.20
C SER A 159 12.12 -18.28 -7.90
N GLY A 160 11.77 -17.10 -8.42
CA GLY A 160 10.45 -16.49 -8.21
C GLY A 160 10.31 -15.69 -6.92
N VAL A 161 11.40 -15.51 -6.16
CA VAL A 161 11.42 -14.66 -4.94
C VAL A 161 11.79 -13.25 -5.34
N SER A 162 11.04 -12.26 -4.85
CA SER A 162 11.30 -10.84 -5.03
C SER A 162 11.49 -10.11 -3.71
N LEU A 163 12.40 -9.14 -3.72
CA LEU A 163 12.67 -8.19 -2.66
C LEU A 163 12.44 -6.81 -3.26
N GLY A 164 11.69 -5.94 -2.60
CA GLY A 164 11.38 -4.61 -3.14
C GLY A 164 11.30 -3.55 -2.06
N VAL A 165 11.69 -2.34 -2.42
CA VAL A 165 11.42 -1.12 -1.66
C VAL A 165 10.54 -0.21 -2.51
N ARG A 166 9.48 0.32 -1.91
CA ARG A 166 8.52 1.21 -2.55
C ARG A 166 8.22 2.37 -1.63
N TYR A 167 8.11 3.55 -2.20
CA TYR A 167 7.58 4.73 -1.55
C TYR A 167 6.20 5.04 -2.15
N HIS A 168 5.20 5.10 -1.28
CA HIS A 168 3.86 5.56 -1.58
C HIS A 168 3.76 7.05 -1.23
N LEU A 169 3.44 7.85 -2.23
CA LEU A 169 3.10 9.26 -2.09
C LEU A 169 1.60 9.42 -2.26
N GLY A 170 0.89 9.58 -1.14
CA GLY A 170 -0.52 9.95 -1.11
C GLY A 170 -0.71 11.34 -1.71
N LEU A 171 -1.68 11.46 -2.60
CA LEU A 171 -2.10 12.71 -3.24
C LEU A 171 -3.53 13.10 -2.85
N GLY A 172 -4.29 12.15 -2.32
CA GLY A 172 -5.59 12.38 -1.72
C GLY A 172 -5.48 12.82 -0.26
N ASP A 173 -6.37 13.73 0.12
CA ASP A 173 -6.49 14.16 1.50
C ASP A 173 -7.26 13.09 2.30
N ILE A 174 -6.71 12.69 3.45
CA ILE A 174 -7.32 11.70 4.35
C ILE A 174 -8.48 12.34 5.13
N TYR A 175 -8.42 13.65 5.40
CA TYR A 175 -9.46 14.42 6.10
C TYR A 175 -9.72 15.74 5.38
N ASP A 176 -10.93 16.29 5.54
CA ASP A 176 -11.35 17.55 4.92
C ASP A 176 -10.61 18.78 5.48
N GLU A 177 -10.03 18.68 6.69
CA GLU A 177 -9.24 19.74 7.32
C GLU A 177 -7.74 19.38 7.36
N GLY A 178 -6.89 20.31 6.91
CA GLY A 178 -5.42 20.22 7.02
C GLY A 178 -4.69 19.42 5.92
N SER A 179 -5.42 18.95 4.91
CA SER A 179 -4.93 18.15 3.77
C SER A 179 -3.87 17.09 4.15
N PRO A 180 -4.19 16.18 5.09
CA PRO A 180 -3.24 15.16 5.52
C PRO A 180 -3.06 14.10 4.43
N GLN A 181 -1.81 13.86 4.03
CA GLN A 181 -1.45 12.92 2.98
C GLN A 181 -0.62 11.76 3.52
N ASN A 182 -0.93 10.53 3.09
CA ASN A 182 -0.19 9.33 3.50
C ASN A 182 1.19 9.31 2.81
N ARG A 183 2.24 9.11 3.60
CA ARG A 183 3.60 8.84 3.11
C ARG A 183 4.06 7.51 3.67
N VAL A 184 4.22 6.50 2.83
CA VAL A 184 4.53 5.15 3.30
C VAL A 184 5.73 4.57 2.58
N TRP A 185 6.75 4.20 3.35
CA TRP A 185 7.81 3.32 2.87
C TRP A 185 7.40 1.87 3.06
N GLN A 186 7.45 1.07 2.00
CA GLN A 186 7.10 -0.34 2.00
C GLN A 186 8.32 -1.18 1.63
N PHE A 187 8.65 -2.14 2.49
CA PHE A 187 9.69 -3.14 2.26
C PHE A 187 9.00 -4.48 2.07
N SER A 188 9.11 -5.05 0.87
CA SER A 188 8.29 -6.20 0.45
C SER A 188 9.12 -7.42 0.10
N LEU A 189 8.60 -8.57 0.49
CA LEU A 189 8.96 -9.90 0.01
C LEU A 189 7.79 -10.45 -0.82
N GLY A 190 8.07 -10.88 -2.05
CA GLY A 190 7.08 -11.48 -2.93
C GLY A 190 7.51 -12.87 -3.38
N PHE A 191 6.56 -13.79 -3.49
CA PHE A 191 6.76 -15.16 -3.94
C PHE A 191 5.83 -15.44 -5.11
N ASN A 192 6.41 -15.70 -6.28
CA ASN A 192 5.68 -16.22 -7.42
C ASN A 192 5.20 -17.65 -7.14
N LEU A 193 3.97 -17.94 -7.55
CA LEU A 193 3.32 -19.25 -7.50
C LEU A 193 3.32 -19.91 -8.89
#